data_AF-A0A0B2V9B8-F1
#
_entry.id   AF-A0A0B2V9B8-F1
#
_cell.length_a   1.000
_cell.length_b   1.000
_cell.length_c   1.000
_cell.angle_alpha   90.00
_cell.angle_beta   90.00
_cell.angle_gamma   90.00
#
_symmetry.space_group_name_H-M   'P 1'
#
loop_
_entity.id
_entity.type
_entity.pdbx_description
1 polymer ?
#
loop_
_entity_poly.entity_id
_entity_poly.type
_entity_poly.pdbx_seq_one_letter_code
_entity_poly.pdbx_strand_id
1 'polypeptide(L)'
;MGGWLFVAYVLWMFSESSALSRCVNAPTEAKRIVCEQLHRWDAGARTSPPVAAAPPLPPAIQESETRLIAGGLAPIATTPYQCTELSCLCSYLGGKWQPGWNTCTLPSGQQLLKAVRREYRTLGNEERQRLHMAFRAIKQSGEFDKLATLYSQHSKSGGAHSGPAFLPWHREFLKRVEIAIRRVDPELSLPYWDSTLDSVLAAPEDSVLWTDELMGSTNENGTVQGDFSNWKVPQVL
;
A
#
# COMPACT_ATOMS: atom_id res chain seq x y z
N MET A 1 68.24 -3.46 -0.26
CA MET A 1 67.01 -3.71 -1.06
C MET A 1 66.16 -4.70 -0.27
N GLY A 2 65.07 -4.27 0.37
CA GLY A 2 64.29 -5.18 1.24
C GLY A 2 63.27 -4.49 2.17
N GLY A 3 63.41 -3.17 2.41
CA GLY A 3 62.48 -2.44 3.28
C GLY A 3 61.16 -2.03 2.63
N TRP A 4 61.15 -1.79 1.31
CA TRP A 4 59.97 -1.24 0.61
C TRP A 4 58.90 -2.29 0.28
N LEU A 5 59.27 -3.56 0.17
CA LEU A 5 58.32 -4.65 -0.09
C LEU A 5 57.54 -5.07 1.17
N PHE A 6 58.11 -4.89 2.37
CA PHE A 6 57.43 -5.23 3.62
C PHE A 6 56.34 -4.20 3.98
N VAL A 7 56.59 -2.91 3.73
CA VAL A 7 55.63 -1.83 4.00
C VAL A 7 54.39 -1.94 3.10
N ALA A 8 54.57 -2.34 1.84
CA ALA A 8 53.46 -2.56 0.91
C ALA A 8 52.59 -3.77 1.32
N TYR A 9 53.18 -4.84 1.85
CA TYR A 9 52.44 -6.02 2.29
C TYR A 9 51.66 -5.77 3.60
N VAL A 10 52.24 -4.99 4.51
CA VAL A 10 51.57 -4.57 5.76
C VAL A 10 50.41 -3.62 5.46
N LEU A 11 50.56 -2.68 4.51
CA LEU A 11 49.48 -1.79 4.10
C LEU A 11 48.33 -2.50 3.35
N TRP A 12 48.59 -3.64 2.70
CA TRP A 12 47.54 -4.45 2.07
C TRP A 12 46.77 -5.33 3.08
N MET A 13 47.47 -5.84 4.10
CA MET A 13 46.88 -6.60 5.22
C MET A 13 46.00 -5.75 6.16
N PHE A 14 46.09 -4.42 6.11
CA PHE A 14 45.27 -3.50 6.91
C PHE A 14 44.18 -2.76 6.10
N SER A 15 43.87 -3.20 4.86
CA SER A 15 42.77 -2.60 4.08
C SER A 15 41.40 -3.27 4.28
N GLU A 16 41.30 -4.31 5.11
CA GLU A 16 40.02 -4.73 5.68
C GLU A 16 39.74 -3.94 6.97
N SER A 17 39.72 -2.61 6.86
CA SER A 17 38.96 -1.79 7.79
C SER A 17 37.49 -2.17 7.58
N SER A 18 37.05 -3.18 8.31
CA SER A 18 35.64 -3.46 8.56
C SER A 18 34.97 -2.13 8.84
N ALA A 19 34.18 -1.67 7.86
CA ALA A 19 33.34 -0.50 8.04
C ALA A 19 32.58 -0.71 9.34
N LEU A 20 32.83 0.14 10.34
CA LEU A 20 32.12 0.15 11.62
C LEU A 20 30.64 -0.11 11.30
N SER A 21 30.07 -1.20 11.84
CA SER A 21 28.69 -1.60 11.52
C SER A 21 27.82 -0.35 11.60
N ARG A 22 27.13 0.01 10.51
CA ARG A 22 26.30 1.23 10.43
C ARG A 22 25.22 1.26 11.51
N CYS A 23 25.03 0.13 12.20
CA CYS A 23 24.08 -0.12 13.26
C CYS A 23 24.71 -0.14 14.66
N VAL A 24 25.98 0.27 14.84
CA VAL A 24 26.68 0.23 16.13
C VAL A 24 26.00 1.06 17.22
N ASN A 25 25.27 2.11 16.84
CA ASN A 25 24.52 2.98 17.75
C ASN A 25 23.10 2.48 18.03
N ALA A 26 22.74 1.26 17.58
CA ALA A 26 21.41 0.72 17.85
C ALA A 26 21.25 0.46 19.37
N PRO A 27 20.15 0.94 19.99
CA PRO A 27 20.03 0.96 21.45
C PRO A 27 19.80 -0.42 22.07
N THR A 28 19.52 -1.46 21.27
CA THR A 28 19.44 -2.85 21.72
C THR A 28 20.01 -3.78 20.66
N GLU A 29 20.46 -4.96 21.09
CA GLU A 29 20.97 -6.00 20.21
C GLU A 29 19.93 -6.43 19.15
N ALA A 30 18.67 -6.57 19.56
CA ALA A 30 17.58 -6.88 18.63
C ALA A 30 17.43 -5.81 17.54
N LYS A 31 17.53 -4.51 17.90
CA LYS A 31 17.47 -3.41 16.93
C LYS A 31 18.72 -3.38 16.03
N ARG A 32 19.89 -3.76 16.55
CA ARG A 32 21.11 -3.91 15.76
C ARG A 32 20.96 -4.96 14.67
N ILE A 33 20.44 -6.14 15.02
CA ILE A 33 20.19 -7.24 14.07
C ILE A 33 19.21 -6.79 12.98
N VAL A 34 18.11 -6.13 13.33
CA VAL A 34 17.14 -5.62 12.35
C VAL A 34 17.77 -4.57 11.43
N CYS A 35 18.55 -3.63 11.99
CA CYS A 35 19.25 -2.62 11.21
C CYS A 35 20.25 -3.25 10.22
N GLU A 36 21.04 -4.24 10.66
CA GLU A 36 21.99 -4.95 9.80
C GLU A 36 21.27 -5.72 8.70
N GLN A 37 20.14 -6.35 9.03
CA GLN A 37 19.29 -7.04 8.06
C GLN A 37 18.71 -6.08 7.00
N LEU A 38 18.25 -4.90 7.40
CA LEU A 38 17.77 -3.86 6.48
C LEU A 38 18.86 -3.40 5.52
N HIS A 39 20.08 -3.17 6.01
CA HIS A 39 21.19 -2.80 5.13
C HIS A 39 21.61 -3.92 4.19
N ARG A 40 21.55 -5.18 4.63
CA ARG A 40 21.78 -6.34 3.76
C ARG A 40 20.74 -6.41 2.64
N TRP A 41 19.47 -6.18 2.96
CA TRP A 41 18.40 -6.11 1.96
C TRP A 41 18.55 -4.92 1.00
N ASP A 42 18.89 -3.73 1.49
CA ASP A 42 19.14 -2.56 0.64
C ASP A 42 20.32 -2.79 -0.31
N ALA A 43 21.44 -3.31 0.19
CA ALA A 43 22.59 -3.67 -0.63
C ALA A 43 22.20 -4.70 -1.70
N GLY A 44 21.51 -5.77 -1.29
CA GLY A 44 21.01 -6.79 -2.20
C GLY A 44 20.07 -6.25 -3.28
N ALA A 45 19.18 -5.31 -2.92
CA ALA A 45 18.26 -4.67 -3.86
C ALA A 45 18.99 -3.76 -4.86
N ARG A 46 20.03 -3.04 -4.43
CA ARG A 46 20.84 -2.18 -5.32
C ARG A 46 21.75 -2.97 -6.24
N THR A 47 22.26 -4.11 -5.79
CA THR A 47 23.09 -5.01 -6.60
C THR A 47 22.26 -5.95 -7.46
N SER A 48 20.97 -6.09 -7.15
CA SER A 48 20.06 -6.86 -8.00
C SER A 48 20.07 -6.23 -9.39
N PRO A 49 20.21 -7.03 -10.46
CA PRO A 49 20.12 -6.49 -11.80
C PRO A 49 18.80 -5.72 -11.91
N PRO A 50 18.78 -4.54 -12.55
CA PRO A 50 17.53 -3.84 -12.79
C PRO A 50 16.56 -4.83 -13.41
N VAL A 51 15.33 -4.89 -12.89
CA VAL A 51 14.27 -5.64 -13.54
C VAL A 51 14.30 -5.16 -14.99
N ALA A 52 14.63 -6.08 -15.91
CA ALA A 52 14.72 -5.74 -17.31
C ALA A 52 13.47 -4.92 -17.66
N ALA A 53 13.60 -3.88 -18.48
CA ALA A 53 12.44 -3.10 -18.93
C ALA A 53 11.42 -3.94 -19.75
N ALA A 54 11.64 -5.26 -19.82
CA ALA A 54 10.68 -6.23 -20.28
C ALA A 54 9.50 -6.34 -19.29
N PRO A 55 8.26 -6.38 -19.78
CA PRO A 55 7.10 -6.59 -18.94
C PRO A 55 7.27 -7.88 -18.10
N PRO A 56 6.85 -7.89 -16.83
CA PRO A 56 6.95 -9.07 -15.98
C PRO A 56 6.22 -10.24 -16.64
N LEU A 57 6.96 -11.32 -16.91
CA LEU A 57 6.44 -12.50 -17.58
C LEU A 57 5.76 -13.42 -16.56
N PRO A 58 4.56 -13.96 -16.84
CA PRO A 58 4.04 -15.09 -16.10
C PRO A 58 4.96 -16.31 -16.33
N PRO A 59 5.28 -17.10 -15.29
CA PRO A 59 6.33 -18.13 -15.32
C PRO A 59 6.06 -19.35 -16.23
N ALA A 60 5.07 -19.29 -17.14
CA ALA A 60 4.54 -20.44 -17.87
C ALA A 60 4.60 -20.35 -19.40
N ILE A 61 5.23 -19.33 -20.01
CA ILE A 61 5.28 -19.21 -21.48
C ILE A 61 6.73 -19.31 -21.96
N GLN A 62 7.08 -20.45 -22.55
CA GLN A 62 8.35 -20.65 -23.25
C GLN A 62 8.44 -19.71 -24.47
N GLU A 63 9.66 -19.29 -24.77
CA GLU A 63 9.99 -18.26 -25.76
C GLU A 63 9.40 -18.56 -27.15
N SER A 64 8.38 -17.80 -27.56
CA SER A 64 7.83 -17.84 -28.91
C SER A 64 7.56 -16.43 -29.44
N GLU A 65 7.43 -16.30 -30.77
CA GLU A 65 7.22 -15.03 -31.50
C GLU A 65 6.03 -14.19 -31.02
N THR A 66 5.12 -14.77 -30.21
CA THR A 66 4.02 -14.09 -29.52
C THR A 66 4.51 -13.02 -28.52
N ARG A 67 5.79 -13.03 -28.14
CA ARG A 67 6.45 -12.11 -27.17
C ARG A 67 6.45 -10.64 -27.61
N LEU A 68 6.54 -10.35 -28.92
CA LEU A 68 6.54 -8.98 -29.44
C LEU A 68 5.16 -8.30 -29.31
N ILE A 69 4.08 -9.09 -29.35
CA ILE A 69 2.71 -8.57 -29.20
C ILE A 69 2.42 -8.27 -27.72
N ALA A 70 2.92 -9.09 -26.79
CA ALA A 70 2.73 -8.90 -25.35
C ALA A 70 3.55 -7.74 -24.77
N GLY A 71 4.74 -7.46 -25.34
CA GLY A 71 5.61 -6.37 -24.89
C GLY A 71 5.14 -4.96 -25.27
N GLY A 72 4.36 -4.83 -26.35
CA GLY A 72 3.83 -3.55 -26.85
C GLY A 72 2.44 -3.18 -26.32
N LEU A 73 1.78 -4.10 -25.64
CA LEU A 73 0.53 -3.84 -24.95
C LEU A 73 0.87 -3.62 -23.48
N ALA A 74 1.10 -2.36 -23.07
CA ALA A 74 0.81 -2.01 -21.69
C ALA A 74 -0.59 -2.59 -21.41
N PRO A 75 -0.76 -3.44 -20.39
CA PRO A 75 -2.00 -4.19 -20.23
C PRO A 75 -3.13 -3.17 -20.25
N ILE A 76 -4.02 -3.28 -21.25
CA ILE A 76 -5.26 -2.51 -21.26
C ILE A 76 -5.87 -2.82 -19.90
N ALA A 77 -6.03 -1.81 -19.06
CA ALA A 77 -6.52 -2.02 -17.71
C ALA A 77 -7.85 -2.77 -17.82
N THR A 78 -7.87 -4.00 -17.31
CA THR A 78 -9.03 -4.91 -17.28
C THR A 78 -9.87 -4.71 -16.02
N THR A 79 -9.28 -4.06 -15.01
CA THR A 79 -9.92 -3.69 -13.77
C THR A 79 -9.56 -2.25 -13.40
N PRO A 80 -10.41 -1.54 -12.65
CA PRO A 80 -10.10 -0.19 -12.20
C PRO A 80 -8.83 -0.11 -11.35
N TYR A 81 -8.45 -1.19 -10.66
CA TYR A 81 -7.26 -1.24 -9.79
C TYR A 81 -5.93 -1.22 -10.56
N GLN A 82 -5.95 -1.60 -11.83
CA GLN A 82 -4.78 -1.54 -12.72
C GLN A 82 -4.50 -0.12 -13.20
N CYS A 83 -5.43 0.83 -13.03
CA CYS A 83 -5.20 2.21 -13.40
C CYS A 83 -4.15 2.88 -12.49
N THR A 84 -3.23 3.58 -13.14
CA THR A 84 -2.21 4.44 -12.50
C THR A 84 -2.50 5.92 -12.68
N GLU A 85 -3.37 6.27 -13.63
CA GLU A 85 -3.73 7.65 -13.99
C GLU A 85 -5.25 7.86 -13.94
N LEU A 86 -5.66 9.12 -13.76
CA LEU A 86 -7.08 9.50 -13.66
C LEU A 86 -7.83 9.29 -14.98
N SER A 87 -7.16 9.46 -16.12
CA SER A 87 -7.71 9.16 -17.46
C SER A 87 -8.13 7.70 -17.60
N CYS A 88 -7.30 6.75 -17.14
CA CYS A 88 -7.63 5.32 -17.14
C CYS A 88 -8.84 5.03 -16.24
N LEU A 89 -8.85 5.59 -15.04
CA LEU A 89 -9.92 5.36 -14.07
C LEU A 89 -11.26 5.96 -14.55
N CYS A 90 -11.21 7.01 -15.37
CA CYS A 90 -12.39 7.74 -15.84
C CYS A 90 -13.46 6.84 -16.45
N SER A 91 -13.05 5.92 -17.32
CA SER A 91 -13.96 4.98 -17.99
C SER A 91 -14.70 4.09 -16.99
N TYR A 92 -14.05 3.73 -15.88
CA TYR A 92 -14.65 2.92 -14.81
C TYR A 92 -15.60 3.70 -13.90
N LEU A 93 -15.58 5.03 -13.98
CA LEU A 93 -16.46 5.94 -13.25
C LEU A 93 -17.57 6.51 -14.15
N GLY A 94 -17.71 6.02 -15.38
CA GLY A 94 -18.68 6.52 -16.36
C GLY A 94 -18.35 7.92 -16.90
N GLY A 95 -17.15 8.43 -16.64
CA GLY A 95 -16.71 9.75 -17.09
C GLY A 95 -16.20 9.75 -18.52
N LYS A 96 -16.01 10.96 -19.06
CA LYS A 96 -15.37 11.22 -20.34
C LYS A 96 -13.99 11.83 -20.10
N TRP A 97 -12.98 11.34 -20.80
CA TRP A 97 -11.61 11.86 -20.72
C TRP A 97 -11.09 12.26 -22.09
N GLN A 98 -10.17 13.22 -22.13
CA GLN A 98 -9.51 13.65 -23.36
C GLN A 98 -8.09 13.11 -23.45
N PRO A 99 -7.68 12.49 -24.58
CA PRO A 99 -6.31 12.08 -24.83
C PRO A 99 -5.31 13.22 -24.61
N GLY A 100 -4.28 12.99 -23.79
CA GLY A 100 -3.15 13.91 -23.59
C GLY A 100 -3.22 14.86 -22.38
N TRP A 101 -4.39 15.02 -21.73
CA TRP A 101 -4.56 16.04 -20.68
C TRP A 101 -4.73 15.49 -19.26
N ASN A 102 -4.79 14.16 -19.07
CA ASN A 102 -5.10 13.49 -17.79
C ASN A 102 -6.35 14.06 -17.07
N THR A 103 -7.27 14.66 -17.83
CA THR A 103 -8.52 15.23 -17.34
C THR A 103 -9.65 14.23 -17.52
N CYS A 104 -10.45 14.05 -16.48
CA CYS A 104 -11.65 13.23 -16.49
C CYS A 104 -12.84 14.06 -16.03
N THR A 105 -13.90 14.09 -16.82
CA THR A 105 -15.16 14.75 -16.49
C THR A 105 -16.19 13.69 -16.16
N LEU A 106 -16.70 13.70 -14.94
CA LEU A 106 -17.69 12.76 -14.43
C LEU A 106 -19.08 13.02 -15.04
N PRO A 107 -20.03 12.05 -14.95
CA PRO A 107 -21.41 12.27 -15.38
C PRO A 107 -22.09 13.48 -14.72
N SER A 108 -21.68 13.84 -13.50
CA SER A 108 -22.13 15.03 -12.77
C SER A 108 -21.65 16.36 -13.38
N GLY A 109 -20.73 16.32 -14.35
CA GLY A 109 -20.06 17.50 -14.92
C GLY A 109 -18.82 17.95 -14.15
N GLN A 110 -18.54 17.35 -12.98
CA GLN A 110 -17.37 17.66 -12.18
C GLN A 110 -16.10 17.00 -12.73
N GLN A 111 -14.95 17.65 -12.54
CA GLN A 111 -13.66 17.02 -12.85
C GLN A 111 -13.23 16.06 -11.74
N LEU A 112 -12.77 14.87 -12.14
CA LEU A 112 -12.12 13.94 -11.23
C LEU A 112 -10.72 14.48 -10.89
N LEU A 113 -10.49 14.79 -9.62
CA LEU A 113 -9.21 15.25 -9.11
C LEU A 113 -8.52 14.15 -8.30
N LYS A 114 -7.21 14.34 -8.03
CA LYS A 114 -6.48 13.49 -7.10
C LYS A 114 -7.10 13.61 -5.70
N ALA A 115 -7.30 12.47 -5.05
CA ALA A 115 -7.84 12.42 -3.69
C ALA A 115 -6.87 13.06 -2.68
N VAL A 116 -7.40 13.84 -1.73
CA VAL A 116 -6.65 14.41 -0.61
C VAL A 116 -7.09 13.73 0.67
N ARG A 117 -6.26 12.85 1.21
CA ARG A 117 -6.56 12.10 2.43
C ARG A 117 -6.45 13.01 3.64
N ARG A 118 -7.49 13.05 4.47
CA ARG A 118 -7.56 13.85 5.70
C ARG A 118 -7.73 12.97 6.92
N GLU A 119 -7.46 13.56 8.08
CA GLU A 119 -7.65 12.90 9.37
C GLU A 119 -9.16 12.64 9.57
N TYR A 120 -9.52 11.41 9.91
CA TYR A 120 -10.90 10.93 9.91
C TYR A 120 -11.86 11.68 10.86
N ARG A 121 -11.37 12.13 12.03
CA ARG A 121 -12.12 12.93 12.99
C ARG A 121 -12.38 14.35 12.49
N THR A 122 -11.59 14.85 11.53
CA THR A 122 -11.77 16.18 10.93
C THR A 122 -12.79 16.22 9.79
N LEU A 123 -13.30 15.06 9.34
CA LEU A 123 -14.34 15.03 8.32
C LEU A 123 -15.63 15.65 8.86
N GLY A 124 -16.32 16.43 8.01
CA GLY A 124 -17.66 16.93 8.33
C GLY A 124 -18.70 15.81 8.32
N ASN A 125 -19.82 16.02 8.99
CA ASN A 125 -20.86 15.00 9.16
C ASN A 125 -21.36 14.41 7.84
N GLU A 126 -21.63 15.26 6.84
CA GLU A 126 -22.09 14.82 5.52
C GLU A 126 -21.03 13.97 4.80
N GLU A 127 -19.78 14.42 4.79
CA GLU A 127 -18.68 13.69 4.15
C GLU A 127 -18.43 12.34 4.84
N ARG A 128 -18.47 12.32 6.18
CA ARG A 128 -18.36 11.09 6.97
C ARG A 128 -19.50 10.12 6.65
N GLN A 129 -20.74 10.60 6.58
CA GLN A 129 -21.89 9.77 6.21
C GLN A 129 -21.75 9.20 4.79
N ARG A 130 -21.32 10.00 3.81
CA ARG A 130 -21.04 9.53 2.45
C ARG A 130 -19.95 8.47 2.42
N LEU A 131 -18.88 8.67 3.19
CA LEU A 131 -17.80 7.69 3.34
C LEU A 131 -18.30 6.36 3.91
N HIS A 132 -19.10 6.39 4.98
CA HIS A 132 -19.64 5.18 5.60
C HIS A 132 -20.61 4.46 4.65
N MET A 133 -21.48 5.20 3.96
CA MET A 133 -22.33 4.65 2.92
C MET A 133 -21.52 3.97 1.81
N ALA A 134 -20.43 4.58 1.36
CA ALA A 134 -19.55 3.99 0.35
C ALA A 134 -18.91 2.70 0.83
N PHE A 135 -18.39 2.66 2.07
CA PHE A 135 -17.84 1.44 2.67
C PHE A 135 -18.88 0.32 2.80
N ARG A 136 -20.10 0.65 3.26
CA ARG A 136 -21.20 -0.31 3.32
C ARG A 136 -21.58 -0.82 1.92
N ALA A 137 -21.61 0.04 0.92
CA ALA A 137 -21.91 -0.35 -0.46
C ALA A 137 -20.85 -1.31 -1.03
N ILE A 138 -19.56 -1.05 -0.82
CA ILE A 138 -18.50 -1.96 -1.28
C ILE A 138 -18.47 -3.28 -0.47
N LYS A 139 -18.90 -3.25 0.80
CA LYS A 139 -19.10 -4.47 1.59
C LYS A 139 -20.27 -5.30 1.08
N GLN A 140 -21.42 -4.69 0.84
CA GLN A 140 -22.63 -5.36 0.33
C GLN A 140 -22.43 -5.97 -1.06
N SER A 141 -21.67 -5.32 -1.93
CA SER A 141 -21.29 -5.86 -3.25
C SER A 141 -20.23 -6.97 -3.20
N GLY A 142 -19.68 -7.27 -2.02
CA GLY A 142 -18.60 -8.23 -1.82
C GLY A 142 -17.22 -7.72 -2.27
N GLU A 143 -17.11 -6.48 -2.73
CA GLU A 143 -15.85 -5.90 -3.20
C GLU A 143 -14.86 -5.69 -2.05
N PHE A 144 -15.33 -5.24 -0.89
CA PHE A 144 -14.52 -5.18 0.32
C PHE A 144 -13.96 -6.55 0.70
N ASP A 145 -14.75 -7.61 0.56
CA ASP A 145 -14.36 -8.97 0.93
C ASP A 145 -13.33 -9.58 -0.02
N LYS A 146 -13.38 -9.21 -1.31
CA LYS A 146 -12.30 -9.55 -2.27
C LYS A 146 -10.99 -8.87 -1.89
N LEU A 147 -11.03 -7.60 -1.48
CA LEU A 147 -9.85 -6.87 -1.04
C LEU A 147 -9.30 -7.44 0.28
N ALA A 148 -10.17 -7.76 1.24
CA ALA A 148 -9.77 -8.43 2.49
C ALA A 148 -9.16 -9.81 2.21
N THR A 149 -9.76 -10.60 1.33
CA THR A 149 -9.21 -11.90 0.90
C THR A 149 -7.84 -11.73 0.26
N LEU A 150 -7.64 -10.75 -0.63
CA LEU A 150 -6.35 -10.45 -1.25
C LEU A 150 -5.26 -10.18 -0.19
N TYR A 151 -5.56 -9.37 0.82
CA TYR A 151 -4.64 -9.10 1.93
C TYR A 151 -4.29 -10.38 2.72
N SER A 152 -5.31 -11.15 3.09
CA SER A 152 -5.17 -12.33 3.97
C SER A 152 -4.47 -13.54 3.33
N GLN A 153 -4.39 -13.61 2.00
CA GLN A 153 -3.73 -14.71 1.29
C GLN A 153 -2.20 -14.54 1.33
N HIS A 154 -1.56 -14.94 2.43
CA HIS A 154 -0.12 -14.83 2.68
C HIS A 154 0.75 -15.38 1.53
N SER A 155 0.34 -16.48 0.89
CA SER A 155 1.06 -17.08 -0.24
C SER A 155 1.14 -16.17 -1.48
N LYS A 156 0.19 -15.24 -1.63
CA LYS A 156 0.14 -14.25 -2.71
C LYS A 156 0.58 -12.85 -2.26
N SER A 157 0.46 -12.58 -0.96
CA SER A 157 0.69 -11.28 -0.33
C SER A 157 1.90 -11.32 0.61
N GLY A 158 2.92 -12.13 0.30
CA GLY A 158 4.13 -12.25 1.13
C GLY A 158 4.87 -10.92 1.34
N GLY A 159 4.75 -9.98 0.38
CA GLY A 159 5.29 -8.63 0.52
C GLY A 159 4.49 -7.70 1.46
N ALA A 160 3.33 -8.13 1.93
CA ALA A 160 2.50 -7.36 2.85
C ALA A 160 3.11 -7.27 4.25
N HIS A 161 4.07 -8.11 4.63
CA HIS A 161 4.64 -8.10 5.98
C HIS A 161 6.15 -8.37 5.97
N SER A 162 6.83 -7.91 7.02
CA SER A 162 8.18 -8.36 7.41
C SER A 162 9.27 -8.31 6.33
N GLY A 163 9.19 -7.32 5.42
CA GLY A 163 10.18 -7.14 4.36
C GLY A 163 10.15 -5.75 3.73
N PRO A 164 11.10 -5.44 2.83
CA PRO A 164 11.23 -4.11 2.21
C PRO A 164 10.03 -3.73 1.33
N ALA A 165 9.22 -4.71 0.90
CA ALA A 165 8.00 -4.49 0.14
C ALA A 165 6.81 -4.02 1.01
N PHE A 166 6.92 -4.02 2.34
CA PHE A 166 5.82 -3.69 3.26
C PHE A 166 5.12 -2.37 2.91
N LEU A 167 5.87 -1.28 2.79
CA LEU A 167 5.34 0.05 2.50
C LEU A 167 4.77 0.18 1.07
N PRO A 168 5.50 -0.19 0.00
CA PRO A 168 4.94 -0.08 -1.35
C PRO A 168 3.74 -1.02 -1.57
N TRP A 169 3.71 -2.20 -0.95
CA TRP A 169 2.56 -3.11 -1.02
C TRP A 169 1.31 -2.48 -0.41
N HIS A 170 1.41 -1.94 0.81
CA HIS A 170 0.29 -1.27 1.47
C HIS A 170 -0.14 0.02 0.76
N ARG A 171 0.81 0.77 0.18
CA ARG A 171 0.48 1.95 -0.64
C ARG A 171 -0.41 1.56 -1.82
N GLU A 172 -0.07 0.49 -2.51
CA GLU A 172 -0.86 -0.02 -3.64
C GLU A 172 -2.20 -0.57 -3.16
N PHE A 173 -2.22 -1.34 -2.07
CA PHE A 173 -3.45 -1.84 -1.46
C PHE A 173 -4.43 -0.72 -1.09
N LEU A 174 -3.97 0.33 -0.40
CA LEU A 174 -4.78 1.48 -0.05
C LEU A 174 -5.27 2.26 -1.28
N LYS A 175 -4.49 2.30 -2.37
CA LYS A 175 -4.95 2.85 -3.67
C LYS A 175 -6.17 2.06 -4.17
N ARG A 176 -6.16 0.72 -4.06
CA ARG A 176 -7.31 -0.12 -4.46
C ARG A 176 -8.54 0.14 -3.60
N VAL A 177 -8.37 0.24 -2.29
CA VAL A 177 -9.49 0.57 -1.37
C VAL A 177 -10.08 1.94 -1.72
N GLU A 178 -9.23 2.95 -1.96
CA GLU A 178 -9.68 4.29 -2.36
C GLU A 178 -10.40 4.30 -3.71
N ILE A 179 -9.91 3.54 -4.70
CA ILE A 179 -10.61 3.34 -5.97
C ILE A 179 -11.98 2.68 -5.75
N ALA A 180 -12.08 1.68 -4.87
CA ALA A 180 -13.33 0.97 -4.59
C ALA A 180 -14.41 1.92 -4.04
N ILE A 181 -14.08 2.74 -3.03
CA ILE A 181 -15.03 3.73 -2.49
C ILE A 181 -15.35 4.82 -3.52
N ARG A 182 -14.38 5.23 -4.35
CA ARG A 182 -14.59 6.25 -5.40
C ARG A 182 -15.43 5.78 -6.57
N ARG A 183 -15.59 4.47 -6.76
CA ARG A 183 -16.58 3.91 -7.69
C ARG A 183 -18.02 4.07 -7.19
N VAL A 184 -18.20 4.28 -5.88
CA VAL A 184 -19.51 4.59 -5.29
C VAL A 184 -19.73 6.10 -5.28
N ASP A 185 -18.75 6.87 -4.78
CA ASP A 185 -18.77 8.34 -4.78
C ASP A 185 -17.38 8.87 -5.20
N PRO A 186 -17.23 9.38 -6.45
CA PRO A 186 -15.96 9.86 -6.97
C PRO A 186 -15.33 11.04 -6.24
N GLU A 187 -16.08 11.77 -5.39
CA GLU A 187 -15.54 12.88 -4.61
C GLU A 187 -14.79 12.44 -3.36
N LEU A 188 -15.06 11.21 -2.87
CA LEU A 188 -14.48 10.73 -1.63
C LEU A 188 -12.98 10.48 -1.73
N SER A 189 -12.31 10.61 -0.59
CA SER A 189 -10.93 10.18 -0.37
C SER A 189 -10.88 9.23 0.82
N LEU A 190 -9.94 8.28 0.82
CA LEU A 190 -9.73 7.41 1.97
C LEU A 190 -9.09 8.23 3.10
N PRO A 191 -9.74 8.44 4.26
CA PRO A 191 -9.11 9.18 5.35
C PRO A 191 -7.99 8.36 6.00
N TYR A 192 -7.19 9.03 6.83
CA TYR A 192 -6.25 8.36 7.72
C TYR A 192 -6.69 8.55 9.18
N TRP A 193 -6.25 7.65 10.03
CA TRP A 193 -6.36 7.78 11.48
C TRP A 193 -4.97 8.06 12.05
N ASP A 194 -4.82 9.20 12.72
CA ASP A 194 -3.62 9.50 13.48
C ASP A 194 -3.71 8.90 14.88
N SER A 195 -3.19 7.68 15.03
CA SER A 195 -3.21 6.94 16.31
C SER A 195 -2.27 7.53 17.36
N THR A 196 -1.38 8.46 17.00
CA THR A 196 -0.51 9.11 17.98
C THR A 196 -1.30 10.02 18.93
N LEU A 197 -2.41 10.58 18.44
CA LEU A 197 -3.33 11.39 19.25
C LEU A 197 -4.07 10.57 20.31
N ASP A 198 -4.28 9.28 20.05
CA ASP A 198 -4.96 8.37 20.98
C ASP A 198 -3.98 7.72 21.96
N SER A 199 -2.71 7.58 21.54
CA SER A 199 -1.64 7.00 22.38
C SER A 199 -1.32 7.81 23.64
N VAL A 200 -1.73 9.08 23.70
CA VAL A 200 -1.53 9.97 24.85
C VAL A 200 -2.71 9.98 25.84
N LEU A 201 -3.81 9.30 25.50
CA LEU A 201 -4.94 9.15 26.41
C LEU A 201 -4.58 8.23 27.57
N ALA A 202 -5.18 8.46 28.74
CA ALA A 202 -5.01 7.57 29.90
C ALA A 202 -5.52 6.14 29.60
N ALA A 203 -6.57 6.05 28.79
CA ALA A 203 -7.15 4.82 28.26
C ALA A 203 -7.40 5.02 26.75
N PRO A 204 -6.51 4.53 25.86
CA PRO A 204 -6.68 4.67 24.40
C PRO A 204 -7.97 4.06 23.85
N GLU A 205 -8.57 3.11 24.56
CA GLU A 205 -9.90 2.54 24.30
C GLU A 205 -11.05 3.56 24.45
N ASP A 206 -10.84 4.65 25.19
CA ASP A 206 -11.82 5.74 25.34
C ASP A 206 -11.78 6.74 24.16
N SER A 207 -10.98 6.46 23.13
CA SER A 207 -10.93 7.29 21.93
C SER A 207 -12.32 7.45 21.30
N VAL A 208 -12.61 8.67 20.85
CA VAL A 208 -13.82 8.97 20.04
C VAL A 208 -13.92 8.08 18.79
N LEU A 209 -12.80 7.52 18.32
CA LEU A 209 -12.78 6.56 17.22
C LEU A 209 -13.72 5.37 17.46
N TRP A 210 -13.87 4.94 18.71
CA TRP A 210 -14.67 3.79 19.14
C TRP A 210 -16.08 4.17 19.58
N THR A 211 -16.67 5.16 18.92
CA THR A 211 -18.06 5.59 19.11
C THR A 211 -18.92 5.23 17.90
N ASP A 212 -20.24 5.19 18.08
CA ASP A 212 -21.20 4.90 17.00
C ASP A 212 -21.15 5.91 15.85
N GLU A 213 -20.61 7.11 16.08
CA GLU A 213 -20.41 8.12 15.04
C GLU A 213 -19.25 7.75 14.09
N LEU A 214 -18.22 7.05 14.58
CA LEU A 214 -17.01 6.70 13.83
C LEU A 214 -16.97 5.20 13.52
N MET A 215 -16.05 4.45 14.14
CA MET A 215 -15.82 3.03 13.82
C MET A 215 -16.76 2.06 14.56
N GLY A 216 -17.59 2.57 15.46
CA GLY A 216 -18.54 1.80 16.26
C GLY A 216 -18.09 1.62 17.70
N SER A 217 -19.06 1.63 18.62
CA SER A 217 -18.85 1.22 20.01
C SER A 217 -19.02 -0.29 20.18
N THR A 218 -18.67 -0.82 21.35
CA THR A 218 -18.86 -2.25 21.70
C THR A 218 -19.95 -2.37 22.75
N ASN A 219 -20.95 -3.21 22.50
CA ASN A 219 -22.00 -3.49 23.48
C ASN A 219 -21.55 -4.51 24.54
N GLU A 220 -22.40 -4.78 25.54
CA GLU A 220 -22.12 -5.73 26.63
C GLU A 220 -21.81 -7.16 26.14
N ASN A 221 -22.29 -7.53 24.95
CA ASN A 221 -22.04 -8.83 24.33
C ASN A 221 -20.76 -8.86 23.47
N GLY A 222 -19.94 -7.80 23.50
CA GLY A 222 -18.71 -7.71 22.69
C GLY A 222 -18.97 -7.47 21.20
N THR A 223 -20.17 -7.02 20.81
CA THR A 223 -20.55 -6.80 19.41
C THR A 223 -20.47 -5.32 19.04
N VAL A 224 -19.88 -5.03 17.88
CA VAL A 224 -19.75 -3.68 17.32
C VAL A 224 -21.13 -3.08 16.98
N GLN A 225 -21.36 -1.84 17.39
CA GLN A 225 -22.52 -1.01 17.08
C GLN A 225 -22.19 0.03 15.99
N GLY A 226 -23.21 0.76 15.53
CA GLY A 226 -23.05 1.79 14.50
C GLY A 226 -22.98 1.25 13.07
N ASP A 227 -22.41 2.05 12.17
CA ASP A 227 -22.48 1.87 10.72
C ASP A 227 -21.76 0.63 10.17
N PHE A 228 -20.84 0.07 10.96
CA PHE A 228 -20.07 -1.13 10.62
C PHE A 228 -20.49 -2.37 11.42
N SER A 229 -21.62 -2.29 12.13
CA SER A 229 -22.20 -3.43 12.85
C SER A 229 -22.54 -4.59 11.90
N ASN A 230 -22.49 -5.81 12.41
CA ASN A 230 -22.86 -7.05 11.70
C ASN A 230 -22.01 -7.38 10.44
N TRP A 231 -20.85 -6.75 10.26
CA TRP A 231 -19.93 -7.11 9.18
C TRP A 231 -19.31 -8.48 9.46
N LYS A 232 -19.66 -9.48 8.64
CA LYS A 232 -19.05 -10.82 8.70
C LYS A 232 -17.67 -10.79 8.06
N VAL A 233 -16.66 -11.32 8.73
CA VAL A 233 -15.32 -11.50 8.16
C VAL A 233 -15.36 -12.60 7.10
N PRO A 234 -14.82 -12.40 5.90
CA PRO A 234 -14.74 -13.46 4.89
C PRO A 234 -13.90 -14.63 5.40
N GLN A 235 -14.36 -15.86 5.16
CA GLN A 235 -13.57 -17.05 5.47
C GLN A 235 -12.45 -17.18 4.45
N VAL A 236 -11.22 -17.13 4.95
CA VAL A 236 -10.01 -17.32 4.15
C VAL A 236 -9.63 -18.79 4.31
N LEU A 237 -9.88 -19.60 3.28
CA LEU A 237 -9.42 -20.99 3.20
C LEU A 237 -7.94 -21.04 2.79
#